data_AF-A0A8K0PWR1-F1
#
_entry.id   AF-A0A8K0PWR1-F1
#
_cell.length_a   1.000
_cell.length_b   1.000
_cell.length_c   1.000
_cell.angle_alpha   90.00
_cell.angle_beta   90.00
_cell.angle_gamma   90.00
#
_symmetry.space_group_name_H-M   'P 1'
#
loop_
_entity.id
_entity.type
_entity.pdbx_description
1 polymer ?
#
loop_
_entity_poly.entity_id
_entity_poly.type
_entity_poly.pdbx_seq_one_letter_code
_entity_poly.pdbx_strand_id
1 'polypeptide(L)'
;MQLSSAILVTLATAASAQDYLATIYPSRGYSGPSLRIYDEECVRLRQPFRSRIGSIKITEDTYCEFYTTNSCLLSLGWYYGNFQSLSIDAPIGSVRCGFKDEGN
;
A
#
# COMPACT_ATOMS: atom_id res chain seq x y z
N MET A 1 58.01 4.42 -12.09
CA MET A 1 57.21 5.09 -11.05
C MET A 1 55.80 4.52 -11.10
N GLN A 2 55.22 4.28 -9.93
CA GLN A 2 54.13 3.34 -9.62
C GLN A 2 52.81 3.56 -10.38
N LEU A 3 52.20 2.44 -10.76
CA LEU A 3 50.77 2.31 -11.10
C LEU A 3 49.97 2.38 -9.79
N SER A 4 49.30 3.50 -9.53
CA SER A 4 48.40 3.64 -8.39
C SER A 4 47.11 2.86 -8.65
N SER A 5 47.01 1.66 -8.09
CA SER A 5 45.78 0.89 -8.00
C SER A 5 44.83 1.56 -7.00
N ALA A 6 43.86 2.34 -7.52
CA ALA A 6 42.73 2.80 -6.74
C ALA A 6 41.70 1.66 -6.67
N ILE A 7 41.61 1.00 -5.52
CA ILE A 7 40.57 0.01 -5.21
C ILE A 7 39.27 0.79 -4.96
N LEU A 8 38.35 0.76 -5.93
CA LEU A 8 36.98 1.23 -5.77
C LEU A 8 36.21 0.22 -4.92
N VAL A 9 35.97 0.56 -3.65
CA VAL A 9 35.06 -0.19 -2.79
C VAL A 9 33.64 0.33 -3.03
N THR A 10 32.89 -0.33 -3.92
CA THR A 10 31.46 -0.11 -4.10
C THR A 10 30.69 -0.82 -2.99
N LEU A 11 30.23 -0.08 -1.98
CA LEU A 11 29.21 -0.57 -1.05
C LEU A 11 27.87 -0.65 -1.81
N ALA A 12 27.52 -1.83 -2.30
CA ALA A 12 26.16 -2.13 -2.71
C ALA A 12 25.31 -2.29 -1.43
N THR A 13 24.61 -1.23 -1.03
CA THR A 13 23.57 -1.33 -0.02
C THR A 13 22.44 -2.17 -0.60
N ALA A 14 22.32 -3.41 -0.11
CA ALA A 14 21.14 -4.22 -0.32
C ALA A 14 19.96 -3.50 0.36
N ALA A 15 19.18 -2.75 -0.41
CA ALA A 15 17.87 -2.31 0.03
C ALA A 15 17.03 -3.56 0.20
N SER A 16 16.82 -4.00 1.45
CA SER A 16 15.84 -5.03 1.77
C SER A 16 14.49 -4.54 1.25
N ALA A 17 13.97 -5.20 0.22
CA ALA A 17 12.62 -4.96 -0.26
C ALA A 17 11.68 -5.31 0.89
N GLN A 18 11.13 -4.28 1.54
CA GLN A 18 10.12 -4.51 2.57
C GLN A 18 8.86 -5.02 1.85
N ASP A 19 8.41 -6.20 2.23
CA ASP A 19 7.17 -6.77 1.70
C ASP A 19 6.01 -5.83 2.05
N TYR A 20 5.17 -5.55 1.07
CA TYR A 20 3.99 -4.70 1.21
C TYR A 20 2.73 -5.56 1.24
N LEU A 21 1.72 -5.15 1.99
CA LEU A 21 0.44 -5.86 2.11
C LEU A 21 -0.52 -5.50 0.97
N ALA A 22 -0.46 -4.26 0.50
CA ALA A 22 -1.33 -3.81 -0.59
C ALA A 22 -0.75 -2.64 -1.38
N THR A 23 -1.27 -2.45 -2.58
CA THR A 23 -1.06 -1.24 -3.39
C THR A 23 -2.41 -0.66 -3.80
N ILE A 24 -2.68 0.59 -3.45
CA ILE A 24 -3.88 1.31 -3.86
C ILE A 24 -3.60 2.29 -5.01
N TYR A 25 -4.61 2.51 -5.83
CA TYR A 25 -4.56 3.41 -6.99
C TYR A 25 -5.80 4.32 -7.00
N PRO A 26 -5.67 5.62 -7.30
CA PRO A 26 -6.82 6.51 -7.40
C PRO A 26 -7.66 6.24 -8.65
N SER A 27 -7.04 5.67 -9.69
CA SER A 27 -7.70 5.29 -10.94
C SER A 27 -8.08 3.81 -10.96
N ARG A 28 -9.02 3.46 -11.84
CA ARG A 28 -9.37 2.06 -12.14
C ARG A 28 -8.24 1.38 -12.93
N GLY A 29 -8.24 0.05 -12.94
CA GLY A 29 -7.34 -0.78 -13.73
C GLY A 29 -5.87 -0.71 -13.31
N TYR A 30 -5.58 -0.41 -12.04
CA TYR A 30 -4.22 -0.33 -11.48
C TYR A 30 -3.33 0.71 -12.17
N SER A 31 -3.93 1.83 -12.57
CA SER A 31 -3.26 2.87 -13.37
C SER A 31 -2.94 4.12 -12.55
N GLY A 32 -1.91 4.85 -12.99
CA GLY A 32 -1.51 6.12 -12.40
C GLY A 32 -0.64 6.00 -11.14
N PRO A 33 -0.59 7.05 -10.30
CA PRO A 33 0.21 7.01 -9.08
C PRO A 33 -0.33 5.93 -8.13
N SER A 34 0.56 5.33 -7.35
CA SER A 34 0.23 4.25 -6.44
C SER A 34 0.78 4.50 -5.05
N LEU A 35 0.10 3.97 -4.04
CA LEU A 35 0.56 3.96 -2.66
C LEU A 35 0.65 2.51 -2.18
N ARG A 36 1.82 2.13 -1.69
CA ARG A 36 2.05 0.83 -1.05
C ARG A 36 1.81 0.95 0.45
N ILE A 37 1.13 -0.04 1.01
CA ILE A 37 0.86 -0.19 2.44
C ILE A 37 1.74 -1.33 2.94
N TYR A 38 2.54 -1.09 3.97
CA TYR A 38 3.59 -2.02 4.42
C TYR A 38 3.32 -2.65 5.78
N ASP A 39 2.46 -2.04 6.59
CA ASP A 39 2.21 -2.47 7.97
C ASP A 39 0.72 -2.55 8.25
N GLU A 40 0.41 -3.09 9.43
CA GLU A 40 -0.95 -3.29 9.93
C GLU A 40 -1.50 -2.05 10.65
N GLU A 41 -0.74 -0.95 10.63
CA GLU A 41 -1.11 0.29 11.28
C GLU A 41 -2.15 1.06 10.46
N CYS A 42 -2.76 2.04 11.13
CA CYS A 42 -3.68 2.94 10.45
C CYS A 42 -2.93 3.94 9.58
N VAL A 43 -3.01 3.79 8.26
CA VAL A 43 -2.37 4.70 7.30
C VAL A 43 -3.32 5.82 6.91
N ARG A 44 -3.00 7.04 7.34
CA ARG A 44 -3.73 8.26 6.93
C ARG A 44 -3.47 8.56 5.45
N LEU A 45 -4.55 8.65 4.67
CA LEU A 45 -4.48 8.97 3.26
C LEU A 45 -4.39 10.49 3.00
N ARG A 46 -3.58 10.84 2.01
CA ARG A 46 -3.46 12.19 1.45
C ARG A 46 -3.98 12.20 0.02
N GLN A 47 -4.12 13.39 -0.56
CA GLN A 47 -4.42 13.51 -1.99
C GLN A 47 -3.35 12.79 -2.83
N PRO A 48 -3.71 12.10 -3.91
CA PRO A 48 -5.06 11.96 -4.49
C PRO A 48 -5.95 10.88 -3.83
N PHE A 49 -5.38 9.98 -3.02
CA PHE A 49 -6.06 8.80 -2.45
C PHE A 49 -7.20 9.13 -1.48
N ARG A 50 -7.23 10.35 -0.94
CA ARG A 50 -8.31 10.83 -0.07
C ARG A 50 -9.62 11.10 -0.82
N SER A 51 -9.51 11.51 -2.09
CA SER A 51 -10.68 11.86 -2.92
C SER A 51 -11.29 10.64 -3.57
N ARG A 52 -10.45 9.65 -3.93
CA ARG A 52 -10.87 8.45 -4.64
C ARG A 52 -9.82 7.36 -4.53
N ILE A 53 -10.30 6.14 -4.38
CA ILE A 53 -9.56 4.92 -4.71
C ILE A 53 -10.35 4.19 -5.79
N GLY A 54 -9.72 3.98 -6.94
CA GLY A 54 -10.34 3.36 -8.11
C GLY A 54 -9.98 1.89 -8.27
N SER A 55 -8.85 1.44 -7.73
CA SER A 55 -8.47 0.02 -7.72
C SER A 55 -7.47 -0.28 -6.60
N ILE A 56 -7.39 -1.55 -6.21
CA ILE A 56 -6.48 -2.04 -5.16
C ILE A 56 -5.93 -3.40 -5.55
N LYS A 57 -4.63 -3.60 -5.31
CA LYS A 57 -3.99 -4.91 -5.29
C LYS A 57 -3.68 -5.29 -3.85
N ILE A 58 -4.11 -6.47 -3.43
CA ILE A 58 -3.93 -7.00 -2.07
C ILE A 58 -3.09 -8.27 -2.22
N THR A 59 -2.06 -8.43 -1.40
CA THR A 59 -1.25 -9.65 -1.41
C THR A 59 -2.06 -10.86 -0.96
N GLU A 60 -1.50 -12.05 -1.18
CA GLU A 60 -2.09 -13.27 -0.65
C GLU A 60 -2.21 -13.18 0.88
N ASP A 61 -3.26 -13.80 1.42
CA ASP A 61 -3.56 -13.84 2.86
C ASP A 61 -3.64 -12.51 3.59
N THR A 62 -3.86 -11.40 2.86
CA THR A 62 -4.13 -10.10 3.47
C THR A 62 -5.53 -9.60 3.17
N TYR A 63 -5.96 -8.63 3.96
CA TYR A 63 -7.16 -7.83 3.76
C TYR A 63 -6.81 -6.36 3.88
N CYS A 64 -7.68 -5.49 3.35
CA CYS A 64 -7.64 -4.07 3.63
C CYS A 64 -9.04 -3.55 3.98
N GLU A 65 -9.10 -2.61 4.92
CA GLU A 65 -10.30 -1.93 5.36
C GLU A 65 -10.13 -0.42 5.13
N PHE A 66 -11.11 0.21 4.49
CA PHE A 66 -11.12 1.65 4.27
C PHE A 66 -12.00 2.35 5.30
N TYR A 67 -11.64 3.59 5.64
CA TYR A 67 -12.36 4.37 6.65
C TYR A 67 -12.55 5.81 6.20
N THR A 68 -13.64 6.43 6.66
CA THR A 68 -13.92 7.85 6.37
C THR A 68 -13.01 8.82 7.13
N THR A 69 -12.54 8.41 8.31
CA THR A 69 -11.72 9.25 9.21
C THR A 69 -10.23 9.04 8.98
N ASN A 70 -9.39 9.86 9.62
CA ASN A 70 -7.93 9.72 9.57
C ASN A 70 -7.36 8.71 10.59
N SER A 71 -8.22 8.14 11.43
CA SER A 71 -7.83 7.36 12.60
C SER A 71 -8.42 5.94 12.57
N CYS A 72 -8.73 5.44 11.37
CA CYS A 72 -9.32 4.11 11.15
C CYS A 72 -10.60 3.87 11.99
N LEU A 73 -11.42 4.92 12.09
CA LEU A 73 -12.77 4.87 12.65
C LEU A 73 -13.79 5.02 11.52
N LEU A 74 -14.97 4.41 11.70
CA LEU A 74 -16.08 4.41 10.74
C LEU A 74 -15.70 3.70 9.42
N SER A 75 -15.75 2.37 9.49
CA SER A 75 -15.46 1.47 8.36
C SER A 75 -16.37 1.71 7.17
N LEU A 76 -15.79 1.67 5.98
CA LEU A 76 -16.45 1.69 4.68
C LEU A 76 -16.56 0.29 4.06
N GLY A 77 -15.87 -0.70 4.63
CA GLY A 77 -15.88 -2.08 4.14
C GLY A 77 -14.51 -2.73 4.08
N TRP A 78 -14.55 -4.05 4.01
CA TRP A 78 -13.40 -4.95 3.97
C TRP A 78 -13.21 -5.50 2.56
N TYR A 79 -11.96 -5.56 2.12
CA TYR A 79 -11.56 -5.98 0.80
C TYR A 79 -10.57 -7.13 0.92
N TYR A 80 -10.92 -8.26 0.30
CA TYR A 80 -10.13 -9.48 0.29
C TYR A 80 -9.79 -9.80 -1.16
N GLY A 81 -8.56 -9.47 -1.59
CA GLY A 81 -8.08 -9.69 -2.94
C GLY A 81 -8.07 -8.46 -3.84
N ASN A 82 -7.81 -8.69 -5.13
CA ASN A 82 -7.54 -7.64 -6.11
C ASN A 82 -8.84 -7.10 -6.75
N PHE A 83 -9.02 -5.77 -6.74
CA PHE A 83 -10.17 -5.13 -7.37
C PHE A 83 -9.70 -4.14 -8.44
N GLN A 84 -10.02 -4.43 -9.70
CA GLN A 84 -9.72 -3.53 -10.84
C GLN A 84 -10.62 -2.28 -10.86
N SER A 85 -11.78 -2.34 -10.22
CA SER A 85 -12.70 -1.23 -10.10
C SER A 85 -13.36 -1.24 -8.74
N LEU A 86 -13.04 -0.23 -7.94
CA LEU A 86 -13.74 0.09 -6.71
C LEU A 86 -14.73 1.22 -6.95
N SER A 87 -15.90 1.11 -6.32
CA SER A 87 -16.90 2.17 -6.21
C SER A 87 -17.11 2.42 -4.73
N ILE A 88 -16.34 3.37 -4.18
CA ILE A 88 -16.48 3.82 -2.80
C ILE A 88 -17.09 5.21 -2.87
N ASP A 89 -18.37 5.32 -2.52
CA ASP A 89 -19.16 6.55 -2.63
C ASP A 89 -19.04 7.43 -1.36
N ALA A 90 -17.84 7.44 -0.78
CA ALA A 90 -17.53 8.22 0.42
C ALA A 90 -16.07 8.71 0.39
N PRO A 91 -15.76 9.87 1.01
CA PRO A 91 -14.39 10.30 1.17
C PRO A 91 -13.63 9.30 2.05
N ILE A 92 -12.39 8.98 1.67
CA ILE A 92 -11.56 7.99 2.35
C ILE A 92 -10.46 8.73 3.12
N GLY A 93 -10.48 8.64 4.44
CA GLY A 93 -9.51 9.30 5.30
C GLY A 93 -8.29 8.44 5.64
N SER A 94 -8.48 7.13 5.74
CA SER A 94 -7.43 6.17 6.10
C SER A 94 -7.71 4.77 5.56
N VAL A 95 -6.66 3.94 5.57
CA VAL A 95 -6.70 2.51 5.26
C VAL A 95 -5.91 1.76 6.33
N ARG A 96 -6.38 0.56 6.67
CA ARG A 96 -5.61 -0.42 7.44
C ARG A 96 -5.62 -1.73 6.67
N CYS A 97 -4.45 -2.33 6.48
CA CYS A 97 -4.35 -3.67 5.92
C CYS A 97 -3.85 -4.62 7.00
N GLY A 98 -4.05 -5.92 6.85
CA GLY A 98 -3.62 -6.90 7.84
C GLY A 98 -3.64 -8.30 7.27
N PHE A 99 -3.12 -9.26 8.01
CA PHE A 99 -3.23 -10.66 7.63
C PHE A 99 -4.61 -11.22 7.98
N LYS A 100 -5.13 -12.13 7.14
CA LYS A 100 -6.34 -12.88 7.47
C LYS A 100 -5.97 -13.86 8.59
N ASP A 101 -6.69 -13.82 9.70
CA ASP A 101 -6.55 -14.88 10.70
C ASP A 101 -7.02 -16.22 10.08
N GLU A 102 -6.11 -17.20 10.01
CA GLU A 102 -6.44 -18.57 9.64
C GLU A 102 -7.21 -19.23 10.81
N GLY A 103 -8.50 -18.94 10.96
CA GLY A 103 -9.20 -19.37 12.17
C GLY A 103 -10.71 -19.20 12.27
N ASN A 104 -11.48 -19.20 11.16
CA ASN A 104 -12.94 -19.39 11.23
C ASN A 104 -13.50 -20.05 9.97
#